data_AF-A0A5M6IQK6-F1
#
_entry.id   AF-A0A5M6IQK6-F1
#
_cell.length_a   1.000
_cell.length_b   1.000
_cell.length_c   1.000
_cell.angle_alpha   90.00
_cell.angle_beta   90.00
_cell.angle_gamma   90.00
#
_symmetry.space_group_name_H-M   'P 1'
#
loop_
_entity.id
_entity.type
_entity.pdbx_description
1 polymer ?
#
loop_
_entity_poly.entity_id
_entity_poly.type
_entity_poly.pdbx_seq_one_letter_code
_entity_poly.pdbx_strand_id
1 'polypeptide(L)' 'NNISEQEIRPSVVFRKVTNGFRSAWGAKVHAGYRSVTGTARLKGTTALNAVRALIDGSFAIA' A
#
# COMPACT_ATOMS: atom_id res chain seq x y z
N ASN A 1 -8.59 6.21 16.67
CA ASN A 1 -9.69 5.38 16.07
C ASN A 1 -10.15 6.02 14.76
N ASN A 2 -9.20 6.34 13.88
CA ASN A 2 -9.50 6.91 12.56
C ASN A 2 -8.96 5.99 11.45
N ILE A 3 -9.48 6.14 10.23
CA ILE A 3 -9.12 5.28 9.10
C ILE A 3 -7.64 5.43 8.70
N SER A 4 -7.10 6.65 8.72
CA SER A 4 -5.71 6.93 8.37
C SER A 4 -4.71 6.22 9.30
N GLU A 5 -4.95 6.25 10.62
CA GLU A 5 -4.17 5.53 11.62
C GLU A 5 -4.28 4.03 11.39
N GLN A 6 -5.49 3.53 11.14
CA GLN A 6 -5.74 2.11 10.93
C GLN A 6 -4.97 1.57 9.72
N GLU A 7 -4.88 2.32 8.63
CA GLU A 7 -4.14 1.93 7.44
C GLU A 7 -2.62 1.81 7.67
N ILE A 8 -2.05 2.55 8.63
CA ILE A 8 -0.63 2.50 8.95
C ILE A 8 -0.29 1.32 9.89
N ARG A 9 -1.25 0.81 10.69
CA ARG A 9 -1.01 -0.24 11.70
C ARG A 9 -0.34 -1.50 11.15
N PRO A 10 -0.75 -2.06 10.00
CA PRO A 10 -0.09 -3.25 9.45
C PRO A 10 1.40 -3.02 9.18
N SER A 11 1.79 -1.82 8.75
CA SER A 11 3.19 -1.47 8.50
C SER A 11 4.00 -1.32 9.81
N VAL A 12 3.37 -0.90 10.91
CA VAL A 12 4.01 -0.87 12.24
C VAL A 12 4.29 -2.29 12.73
N VAL A 13 3.31 -3.20 12.62
CA VAL A 13 3.47 -4.61 12.99
C VAL A 13 4.53 -5.27 12.11
N PHE A 14 4.47 -5.05 10.79
CA PHE A 14 5.47 -5.55 9.85
C PHE A 14 6.88 -5.14 10.27
N ARG A 15 7.11 -3.85 10.55
CA ARG A 15 8.44 -3.36 10.96
C ARG A 15 8.88 -3.94 12.30
N LYS A 16 7.96 -4.17 13.24
CA LYS A 16 8.26 -4.79 14.53
C LYS A 16 8.76 -6.23 14.38
N VAL A 17 8.15 -7.00 13.49
CA VAL A 17 8.48 -8.43 13.29
C VAL A 17 9.70 -8.60 12.38
N THR A 18 9.81 -7.80 11.32
CA THR A 18 10.84 -7.96 10.28
C THR A 18 12.07 -7.08 10.51
N ASN A 19 12.05 -6.20 11.51
CA ASN A 19 13.00 -5.10 11.69
C ASN A 19 13.06 -4.15 10.47
N GLY A 20 12.01 -4.13 9.64
CA GLY A 20 11.86 -3.22 8.49
C GLY A 20 12.83 -3.50 7.33
N PHE A 21 12.79 -2.61 6.34
CA PHE A 21 13.63 -2.72 5.14
C PHE A 21 15.04 -2.20 5.40
N ARG A 22 16.03 -2.86 4.79
CA ARG A 22 17.43 -2.38 4.73
C ARG A 22 17.73 -1.50 3.53
N SER A 23 16.85 -1.53 2.51
CA SER A 23 16.95 -0.71 1.32
C SER A 23 15.88 0.38 1.31
N ALA A 24 16.29 1.60 0.96
CA ALA A 24 15.35 2.71 0.74
C ALA A 24 14.36 2.38 -0.39
N TRP A 25 14.83 1.67 -1.42
CA TRP A 25 13.99 1.21 -2.52
C TRP A 25 12.88 0.27 -2.04
N GLY A 26 13.19 -0.75 -1.25
CA GLY A 26 12.19 -1.70 -0.73
C GLY A 26 11.15 -1.02 0.16
N ALA A 27 11.59 -0.05 0.98
CA ALA A 27 10.69 0.76 1.78
C ALA A 27 9.70 1.57 0.91
N LYS A 28 10.18 2.20 -0.17
CA LYS A 28 9.34 2.95 -1.11
C LYS A 28 8.35 2.06 -1.85
N VAL A 29 8.78 0.89 -2.33
CA VAL A 29 7.91 -0.08 -3.01
C VAL A 29 6.80 -0.56 -2.07
N HIS A 30 7.13 -0.90 -0.81
CA HIS A 30 6.14 -1.31 0.17
C HIS A 30 5.11 -0.21 0.45
N ALA A 31 5.57 1.02 0.65
CA ALA A 31 4.69 2.17 0.87
C ALA A 31 3.75 2.39 -0.34
N GLY A 32 4.28 2.34 -1.56
CA GLY A 32 3.49 2.44 -2.78
C GLY A 32 2.43 1.32 -2.90
N TYR A 33 2.84 0.07 -2.68
CA TYR A 33 1.93 -1.08 -2.69
C TYR A 33 0.80 -0.94 -1.65
N ARG A 34 1.13 -0.55 -0.41
CA ARG A 34 0.13 -0.32 0.66
C ARG A 34 -0.83 0.80 0.29
N SER A 35 -0.33 1.87 -0.33
CA SER A 35 -1.17 2.97 -0.81
C SER A 35 -2.16 2.50 -1.87
N VAL A 36 -1.67 1.82 -2.91
CA VAL A 36 -2.50 1.36 -4.04
C VAL A 36 -3.56 0.36 -3.57
N THR A 37 -3.17 -0.62 -2.76
CA THR A 37 -4.10 -1.65 -2.27
C THR A 37 -5.06 -1.13 -1.20
N GLY A 38 -4.63 -0.18 -0.37
CA GLY A 38 -5.50 0.52 0.58
C GLY A 38 -6.58 1.33 -0.14
N THR A 39 -6.20 2.12 -1.15
CA THR A 39 -7.16 2.86 -1.99
C THR A 39 -8.10 1.91 -2.74
N ALA A 40 -7.57 0.81 -3.28
CA ALA A 40 -8.36 -0.19 -3.97
C ALA A 40 -9.46 -0.77 -3.09
N ARG A 41 -9.10 -1.13 -1.85
CA ARG A 41 -10.03 -1.62 -0.82
C ARG A 41 -11.14 -0.60 -0.53
N LEU A 42 -10.79 0.68 -0.37
CA LEU A 42 -11.76 1.75 -0.13
C LEU A 42 -12.71 1.96 -1.32
N LYS A 43 -12.24 1.71 -2.54
CA LYS A 43 -13.05 1.77 -3.77
C LYS A 43 -13.79 0.46 -4.10
N GLY A 44 -13.71 -0.58 -3.26
CA GLY A 44 -14.35 -1.87 -3.51
C GLY A 44 -13.71 -2.68 -4.66
N THR A 45 -12.46 -2.38 -5.01
CA THR A 45 -11.71 -3.07 -6.08
C THR A 45 -10.70 -4.05 -5.51
N THR A 46 -10.40 -5.10 -6.26
CA THR A 46 -9.41 -6.10 -5.83
C THR A 46 -8.00 -5.54 -5.95
N ALA A 47 -7.09 -6.00 -5.08
CA ALA A 47 -5.68 -5.62 -5.14
C ALA A 47 -5.04 -5.94 -6.50
N LEU A 48 -5.39 -7.08 -7.10
CA LEU A 48 -4.89 -7.50 -8.40
C LEU A 48 -5.30 -6.53 -9.51
N ASN A 49 -6.58 -6.12 -9.54
CA ASN A 49 -7.08 -5.18 -10.55
C ASN A 49 -6.44 -3.80 -10.38
N ALA A 50 -6.23 -3.35 -9.15
CA ALA A 50 -5.57 -2.08 -8.88
C ALA A 50 -4.10 -2.07 -9.31
N VAL A 51 -3.37 -3.17 -9.07
CA VAL A 51 -1.98 -3.31 -9.54
C VAL A 51 -1.92 -3.38 -11.06
N ARG A 52 -2.85 -4.07 -11.72
CA ARG A 52 -2.95 -4.07 -13.19
C ARG A 52 -3.19 -2.66 -13.73
N ALA A 53 -4.17 -1.95 -13.20
CA ALA A 53 -4.46 -0.56 -13.61
C ALA A 53 -3.26 0.38 -13.42
N LEU A 54 -2.46 0.17 -12.37
CA LEU A 54 -1.21 0.90 -12.17
C LEU A 54 -0.18 0.60 -13.26
N ILE A 55 0.02 -0.67 -13.60
CA ILE A 55 0.98 -1.10 -14.64
C ILE A 55 0.52 -0.64 -16.02
N ASP A 56 -0.78 -0.72 -16.30
CA ASP A 56 -1.38 -0.31 -17.56
C ASP A 56 -1.47 1.23 -17.71
N GLY A 57 -1.09 1.99 -16.67
CA GLY A 57 -1.10 3.45 -16.68
C GLY A 57 -2.49 4.10 -16.59
N SER A 58 -3.55 3.34 -16.33
CA SER A 58 -4.93 3.85 -16.20
C SER A 58 -5.29 4.30 -14.78
N PHE A 59 -4.33 4.24 -13.85
CA PHE A 59 -4.51 4.66 -12.48
C PHE A 59 -4.63 6.18 -12.40
N ALA A 60 -5.86 6.69 -12.38
CA ALA A 60 -6.12 8.11 -12.19
C ALA A 60 -5.60 8.56 -10.83
N ILE A 61 -4.56 9.41 -10.85
CA ILE A 61 -4.14 10.18 -9.68
C ILE A 61 -5.20 11.26 -9.51
N ALA A 62 -5.98 11.16 -8.43
CA ALA A 62 -6.96 12.17 -8.05
C ALA A 62 -6.26 13.43 -7.53
#